data_AF-A0A1X7UP68-F1
#
_entry.id   AF-A0A1X7UP68-F1
#
_cell.length_a   1.000
_cell.length_b   1.000
_cell.length_c   1.000
_cell.angle_alpha   90.00
_cell.angle_beta   90.00
_cell.angle_gamma   90.00
#
_symmetry.space_group_name_H-M   'P 1'
#
loop_
_entity.id
_entity.type
_entity.pdbx_description
1 polymer ?
#
loop_
_entity_poly.entity_id
_entity_poly.type
_entity_poly.pdbx_seq_one_letter_code
_entity_poly.pdbx_strand_id
1 'polypeptide(L)'
;MATTGIYWCLVLTGCLSLVSGEAVLTQSSPPYTPVCPNDELVVTCVTNGTVASTFWRHSSSSAIGRVTNAIRSTTTGSGGLLALSVTDIVNNTLTSTGTIQSLDASLNETTIGCSATLLNEAFVTFTIKMTVPAQVVNISWYQISTDSITIWWNNNKVS
;
A
#
# COMPACT_ATOMS: atom_id res chain seq x y z
N MET A 1 38.89 4.20 -27.45
CA MET A 1 37.68 3.41 -27.77
C MET A 1 36.83 3.41 -26.51
N ALA A 2 35.75 4.18 -26.50
CA ALA A 2 34.90 4.36 -25.31
C ALA A 2 33.76 3.35 -25.37
N THR A 3 33.70 2.43 -24.42
CA THR A 3 32.57 1.52 -24.23
C THR A 3 31.69 2.09 -23.14
N THR A 4 30.64 2.80 -23.54
CA THR A 4 29.58 3.26 -22.64
C THR A 4 28.71 2.06 -22.24
N GLY A 5 28.92 1.54 -21.04
CA GLY A 5 28.05 0.55 -20.42
C GLY A 5 26.88 1.24 -19.73
N ILE A 6 25.68 1.08 -20.27
CA ILE A 6 24.44 1.45 -19.59
C ILE A 6 24.16 0.37 -18.55
N TYR A 7 24.45 0.63 -17.28
CA TYR A 7 24.04 -0.23 -16.17
C TYR A 7 22.63 0.18 -15.74
N TRP A 8 21.64 -0.54 -16.27
CA TRP A 8 20.27 -0.50 -15.79
C TRP A 8 20.23 -1.08 -14.37
N CYS A 9 19.97 -0.22 -13.38
CA CYS A 9 19.48 -0.69 -12.08
C CYS A 9 18.02 -1.12 -12.28
N LEU A 10 17.80 -2.40 -12.60
CA LEU A 10 16.54 -3.05 -12.25
C LEU A 10 16.50 -3.13 -10.72
N VAL A 11 15.86 -2.14 -10.10
CA VAL A 11 15.45 -2.21 -8.69
C VAL A 11 14.32 -3.23 -8.64
N LEU A 12 14.70 -4.51 -8.59
CA LEU A 12 13.81 -5.63 -8.35
C LEU A 12 13.53 -5.70 -6.84
N THR A 13 12.97 -4.64 -6.25
CA THR A 13 12.37 -4.73 -4.92
C THR A 13 11.01 -5.38 -5.13
N GLY A 14 11.03 -6.71 -5.12
CA GLY A 14 9.90 -7.55 -5.51
C GLY A 14 8.59 -7.11 -4.85
N CYS A 15 7.67 -6.61 -5.67
CA CYS A 15 6.25 -6.77 -5.39
C CYS A 15 6.03 -8.26 -5.12
N LEU A 16 5.76 -8.63 -3.87
CA LEU A 16 5.26 -9.96 -3.53
C LEU A 16 3.89 -10.11 -4.21
N SER A 17 3.89 -10.57 -5.46
CA SER A 17 2.69 -11.06 -6.11
C SER A 17 2.40 -12.44 -5.52
N LEU A 18 1.59 -12.47 -4.46
CA LEU A 18 1.00 -13.70 -3.95
C LEU A 18 -0.03 -14.19 -4.99
N VAL A 19 0.44 -15.01 -5.93
CA VAL A 19 -0.42 -15.74 -6.86
C VAL A 19 -1.00 -16.94 -6.11
N SER A 20 -2.12 -16.72 -5.41
CA SER A 20 -3.13 -17.75 -5.19
C SER A 20 -4.28 -17.39 -6.12
N GLY A 21 -4.64 -18.33 -7.00
CA GLY A 21 -5.44 -18.09 -8.21
C GLY A 21 -6.64 -17.15 -8.06
N GLU A 22 -6.94 -16.45 -9.16
CA GLU A 22 -8.09 -15.54 -9.38
C GLU A 22 -7.97 -14.10 -8.86
N ALA A 23 -7.03 -13.78 -7.98
CA ALA A 23 -6.79 -12.39 -7.55
C ALA A 23 -5.29 -12.05 -7.44
N VAL A 24 -4.95 -10.80 -7.72
CA VAL A 24 -3.61 -10.23 -7.52
C VAL A 24 -3.76 -8.92 -6.76
N LEU A 25 -3.20 -8.84 -5.56
CA LEU A 25 -3.23 -7.65 -4.71
C LEU A 25 -1.82 -7.06 -4.61
N THR A 26 -1.68 -5.77 -4.90
CA THR A 26 -0.40 -5.05 -4.94
C THR A 26 -0.52 -3.68 -4.29
N GLN A 27 0.56 -3.19 -3.67
CA GLN A 27 0.62 -1.83 -3.17
C GLN A 27 1.05 -0.90 -4.31
N SER A 28 0.23 0.13 -4.56
CA SER A 28 0.43 1.09 -5.65
C SER A 28 0.96 2.43 -5.14
N SER A 29 0.60 2.80 -3.90
CA SER A 29 1.15 3.99 -3.22
C SER A 29 1.15 3.80 -1.70
N PRO A 30 2.19 4.26 -0.99
CA PRO A 30 3.48 4.67 -1.54
C PRO A 30 4.25 3.44 -2.11
N PRO A 31 5.30 3.59 -2.94
CA PRO A 31 6.00 2.45 -3.52
C PRO A 31 7.02 1.78 -2.57
N TYR A 32 6.90 2.00 -1.26
CA TYR A 32 7.83 1.51 -0.25
C TYR A 32 7.11 0.85 0.92
N THR A 33 7.82 -0.08 1.56
CA THR A 33 7.43 -0.74 2.80
C THR A 33 8.63 -0.81 3.73
N PRO A 34 8.46 -0.61 5.05
CA PRO A 34 7.24 -0.23 5.76
C PRO A 34 6.78 1.21 5.48
N VAL A 35 5.48 1.46 5.55
CA VAL A 35 4.83 2.76 5.30
C VAL A 35 4.90 3.68 6.54
N CYS A 36 4.86 4.99 6.33
CA CYS A 36 4.90 5.97 7.42
C CYS A 36 3.49 6.33 7.93
N PRO A 37 3.36 6.75 9.20
CA PRO A 37 2.13 7.36 9.68
C PRO A 37 1.75 8.60 8.86
N ASN A 38 0.45 8.79 8.62
CA ASN A 38 -0.15 9.82 7.77
C ASN A 38 0.07 9.68 6.26
N ASP A 39 0.75 8.62 5.80
CA ASP A 39 0.76 8.31 4.37
C ASP A 39 -0.64 7.91 3.88
N GLU A 40 -0.93 8.22 2.63
CA GLU A 40 -2.04 7.63 1.90
C GLU A 40 -1.62 6.26 1.36
N LEU A 41 -2.32 5.21 1.79
CA LEU A 41 -2.11 3.85 1.28
C LEU A 41 -3.11 3.55 0.18
N VAL A 42 -2.61 3.26 -1.02
CA VAL A 42 -3.39 2.77 -2.15
C VAL A 42 -2.91 1.37 -2.50
N VAL A 43 -3.83 0.41 -2.42
CA VAL A 43 -3.61 -0.96 -2.90
C VAL A 43 -4.48 -1.22 -4.11
N THR A 44 -3.90 -1.83 -5.14
CA THR A 44 -4.62 -2.25 -6.35
C THR A 44 -4.84 -3.74 -6.31
N CYS A 45 -6.10 -4.14 -6.53
CA CYS A 45 -6.46 -5.52 -6.73
C CYS A 45 -6.97 -5.75 -8.16
N VAL A 46 -6.43 -6.78 -8.79
CA VAL A 46 -6.93 -7.30 -10.07
C VAL A 46 -7.57 -8.65 -9.80
N THR A 47 -8.85 -8.80 -10.11
CA THR A 47 -9.54 -10.08 -10.03
C THR A 47 -9.95 -10.57 -11.41
N ASN A 48 -9.80 -11.87 -11.64
CA ASN A 48 -10.26 -12.53 -12.84
C ASN A 48 -11.21 -13.65 -12.44
N GLY A 49 -12.48 -13.53 -12.85
CA GLY A 49 -13.51 -14.50 -12.54
C GLY A 49 -14.62 -14.54 -13.58
N THR A 50 -15.61 -15.39 -13.37
CA THR A 50 -16.75 -15.56 -14.29
C THR A 50 -17.58 -14.28 -14.41
N VAL A 51 -17.59 -13.44 -13.37
CA VAL A 51 -18.22 -12.12 -13.34
C VAL A 51 -17.17 -11.11 -12.89
N ALA A 52 -17.16 -9.92 -13.50
CA ALA A 52 -16.32 -8.79 -13.09
C ALA A 52 -16.77 -8.25 -11.72
N SER A 53 -16.35 -8.94 -10.66
CA SER A 53 -16.59 -8.57 -9.27
C SER A 53 -15.31 -8.72 -8.46
N THR A 54 -15.14 -7.80 -7.51
CA THR A 54 -14.08 -7.87 -6.51
C THR A 54 -14.67 -7.70 -5.12
N PHE A 55 -14.33 -8.61 -4.23
CA PHE A 55 -14.69 -8.59 -2.82
C PHE A 55 -13.49 -8.12 -2.01
N TRP A 56 -13.72 -7.15 -1.14
CA TRP A 56 -12.72 -6.53 -0.30
C TRP A 56 -13.07 -6.73 1.17
N ARG A 57 -12.07 -7.05 1.98
CA ARG A 57 -12.19 -7.16 3.43
C ARG A 57 -11.07 -6.42 4.13
N HIS A 58 -11.32 -6.01 5.36
CA HIS A 58 -10.32 -5.39 6.22
C HIS A 58 -10.40 -6.05 7.61
N SER A 59 -9.26 -6.35 8.24
CA SER A 59 -9.25 -7.10 9.50
C SER A 59 -9.99 -6.40 10.66
N SER A 60 -10.17 -5.08 10.60
CA SER A 60 -10.92 -4.33 11.62
C SER A 60 -12.45 -4.50 11.52
N SER A 61 -12.98 -5.20 10.52
CA SER A 61 -14.42 -5.37 10.33
C SER A 61 -14.77 -6.71 9.69
N SER A 62 -15.92 -7.26 10.05
CA SER A 62 -16.51 -8.41 9.35
C SER A 62 -17.26 -8.02 8.06
N ALA A 63 -17.39 -6.71 7.78
CA ALA A 63 -18.04 -6.23 6.58
C ALA A 63 -17.20 -6.52 5.32
N ILE A 64 -17.85 -7.04 4.29
CA ILE A 64 -17.25 -7.28 2.97
C ILE A 64 -17.74 -6.19 2.02
N GLY A 65 -16.81 -5.41 1.49
CA GLY A 65 -17.08 -4.47 0.40
C GLY A 65 -17.13 -5.22 -0.92
N ARG A 66 -18.09 -4.87 -1.78
CA ARG A 66 -18.20 -5.47 -3.12
C ARG A 66 -18.23 -4.38 -4.18
N VAL A 67 -17.29 -4.45 -5.11
CA VAL A 67 -17.28 -3.60 -6.30
C VAL A 67 -17.53 -4.43 -7.56
N THR A 68 -18.31 -3.87 -8.48
CA THR A 68 -18.72 -4.48 -9.75
C THR A 68 -18.92 -3.38 -10.80
N ASN A 69 -19.28 -3.76 -12.04
CA ASN A 69 -19.66 -2.76 -13.04
C ASN A 69 -20.84 -1.86 -12.60
N ALA A 70 -21.76 -2.39 -11.80
CA ALA A 70 -22.90 -1.64 -11.28
C ALA A 70 -22.56 -0.87 -9.98
N ILE A 71 -21.64 -1.38 -9.16
CA ILE A 71 -21.19 -0.75 -7.91
C ILE A 71 -19.73 -0.35 -8.08
N ARG A 72 -19.49 0.81 -8.68
CA ARG A 72 -18.14 1.28 -9.02
C ARG A 72 -17.38 1.93 -7.86
N SER A 73 -18.08 2.29 -6.79
CA SER A 73 -17.48 2.88 -5.59
C SER A 73 -18.27 2.50 -4.35
N THR A 74 -17.57 2.17 -3.28
CA THR A 74 -18.14 1.88 -1.96
C THR A 74 -17.05 1.99 -0.89
N THR A 75 -17.36 1.69 0.36
CA THR A 75 -16.40 1.70 1.47
C THR A 75 -16.54 0.44 2.30
N THR A 76 -15.44 -0.04 2.89
CA THR A 76 -15.45 -1.14 3.87
C THR A 76 -14.49 -0.86 5.02
N GLY A 77 -14.46 -1.76 6.01
CA GLY A 77 -13.71 -1.57 7.25
C GLY A 77 -14.50 -0.80 8.31
N SER A 78 -13.98 -0.79 9.53
CA SER A 78 -14.59 -0.02 10.63
C SER A 78 -14.67 1.45 10.25
N GLY A 79 -15.86 2.05 10.38
CA GLY A 79 -16.10 3.45 10.01
C GLY A 79 -15.96 3.79 8.52
N GLY A 80 -15.89 2.81 7.62
CA GLY A 80 -15.70 3.05 6.19
C GLY A 80 -14.27 3.47 5.81
N LEU A 81 -13.28 3.11 6.63
CA LEU A 81 -11.87 3.47 6.48
C LEU A 81 -11.29 3.18 5.08
N LEU A 82 -11.64 2.03 4.50
CA LEU A 82 -11.12 1.59 3.21
C LEU A 82 -12.09 2.00 2.10
N ALA A 83 -11.74 3.05 1.37
CA ALA A 83 -12.49 3.50 0.19
C ALA A 83 -12.17 2.61 -1.00
N LEU A 84 -13.18 2.09 -1.68
CA LEU A 84 -13.06 1.15 -2.78
C LEU A 84 -13.53 1.81 -4.07
N SER A 85 -12.79 1.64 -5.15
CA SER A 85 -13.17 2.16 -6.47
C SER A 85 -12.75 1.22 -7.59
N VAL A 86 -13.59 1.10 -8.61
CA VAL A 86 -13.26 0.39 -9.86
C VAL A 86 -12.46 1.31 -10.75
N THR A 87 -11.28 0.87 -11.18
CA THR A 87 -10.43 1.61 -12.11
C THR A 87 -10.60 1.13 -13.54
N ASP A 88 -10.76 -0.18 -13.76
CA ASP A 88 -10.94 -0.74 -15.10
C ASP A 88 -11.71 -2.07 -15.09
N ILE A 89 -12.37 -2.38 -16.20
CA ILE A 89 -13.07 -3.66 -16.43
C ILE A 89 -12.82 -4.09 -17.89
N VAL A 90 -12.07 -5.17 -18.08
CA VAL A 90 -11.76 -5.73 -19.40
C VAL A 90 -11.94 -7.24 -19.39
N ASN A 91 -12.76 -7.79 -20.30
CA ASN A 91 -12.97 -9.24 -20.46
C ASN A 91 -13.15 -9.99 -19.13
N ASN A 92 -14.09 -9.52 -18.31
CA ASN A 92 -14.42 -10.05 -16.98
C ASN A 92 -13.31 -9.95 -15.91
N THR A 93 -12.16 -9.37 -16.27
CA THR A 93 -11.13 -8.95 -15.32
C THR A 93 -11.51 -7.58 -14.78
N LEU A 94 -11.59 -7.46 -13.45
CA LEU A 94 -11.88 -6.19 -12.77
C LEU A 94 -10.61 -5.71 -12.06
N THR A 95 -10.21 -4.48 -12.34
CA THR A 95 -9.18 -3.77 -11.59
C THR A 95 -9.87 -2.79 -10.65
N SER A 96 -9.57 -2.88 -9.36
CA SER A 96 -10.07 -1.96 -8.34
C SER A 96 -8.96 -1.51 -7.40
N THR A 97 -9.19 -0.38 -6.75
CA THR A 97 -8.30 0.18 -5.74
C THR A 97 -8.99 0.26 -4.39
N GLY A 98 -8.24 -0.06 -3.34
CA GLY A 98 -8.58 0.23 -1.96
C GLY A 98 -7.67 1.33 -1.44
N THR A 99 -8.24 2.44 -0.98
CA THR A 99 -7.52 3.63 -0.51
C THR A 99 -7.82 3.88 0.97
N ILE A 100 -6.77 4.08 1.76
CA ILE A 100 -6.83 4.61 3.12
C ILE A 100 -6.15 5.99 3.09
N GLN A 101 -6.94 7.05 3.31
CA GLN A 101 -6.47 8.44 3.15
C GLN A 101 -5.35 8.84 4.10
N SER A 102 -5.38 8.33 5.34
CA SER A 102 -4.36 8.61 6.34
C SER A 102 -4.15 7.38 7.20
N LEU A 103 -2.92 6.87 7.19
CA LEU A 103 -2.54 5.75 8.03
C LEU A 103 -2.29 6.20 9.48
N ASP A 104 -3.08 5.67 10.40
CA ASP A 104 -2.84 5.78 11.83
C ASP A 104 -1.98 4.61 12.33
N ALA A 105 -1.20 4.83 13.40
CA ALA A 105 -0.34 3.80 14.00
C ALA A 105 -1.11 2.55 14.45
N SER A 106 -2.42 2.68 14.75
CA SER A 106 -3.31 1.55 15.05
C SER A 106 -3.53 0.59 13.88
N LEU A 107 -3.20 1.00 12.65
CA LEU A 107 -3.32 0.16 11.46
C LEU A 107 -2.10 -0.74 11.24
N ASN A 108 -1.06 -0.61 12.06
CA ASN A 108 0.11 -1.48 11.95
C ASN A 108 -0.29 -2.94 12.18
N GLU A 109 0.16 -3.82 11.30
CA GLU A 109 -0.14 -5.26 11.26
C GLU A 109 -1.59 -5.63 10.94
N THR A 110 -2.44 -4.65 10.58
CA THR A 110 -3.75 -4.94 10.02
C THR A 110 -3.64 -5.47 8.59
N THR A 111 -4.66 -6.18 8.12
CA THR A 111 -4.65 -6.82 6.80
C THR A 111 -5.79 -6.34 5.94
N ILE A 112 -5.49 -6.02 4.68
CA ILE A 112 -6.47 -5.81 3.60
C ILE A 112 -6.52 -7.10 2.79
N GLY A 113 -7.72 -7.60 2.51
CA GLY A 113 -7.90 -8.78 1.68
C GLY A 113 -8.71 -8.46 0.43
N CYS A 114 -8.38 -9.13 -0.67
CA CYS A 114 -9.11 -9.04 -1.92
C CYS A 114 -9.34 -10.43 -2.54
N SER A 115 -10.51 -10.66 -3.15
CA SER A 115 -10.85 -11.92 -3.83
C SER A 115 -11.85 -11.71 -4.98
N ALA A 116 -11.83 -12.61 -5.96
CA ALA A 116 -12.88 -12.72 -6.97
C ALA A 116 -14.16 -13.39 -6.43
N THR A 117 -14.06 -14.12 -5.31
CA THR A 117 -15.15 -14.89 -4.70
C THR A 117 -15.27 -14.63 -3.19
N LEU A 118 -16.33 -15.14 -2.55
CA LEU A 118 -16.55 -15.01 -1.11
C LEU A 118 -15.89 -16.12 -0.28
N LEU A 119 -15.12 -17.02 -0.90
CA LEU A 119 -14.45 -18.11 -0.19
C LEU A 119 -13.24 -17.57 0.57
N ASN A 120 -13.15 -17.85 1.88
CA ASN A 120 -12.10 -17.30 2.74
C ASN A 120 -10.68 -17.66 2.29
N GLU A 121 -10.49 -18.85 1.73
CA GLU A 121 -9.22 -19.36 1.18
C GLU A 121 -8.78 -18.62 -0.09
N ALA A 122 -9.72 -17.97 -0.82
CA ALA A 122 -9.45 -17.28 -2.07
C ALA A 122 -9.00 -15.82 -1.89
N PHE A 123 -9.04 -15.30 -0.66
CA PHE A 123 -8.61 -13.95 -0.38
C PHE A 123 -7.09 -13.85 -0.34
N VAL A 124 -6.53 -13.13 -1.30
CA VAL A 124 -5.16 -12.63 -1.22
C VAL A 124 -5.13 -11.51 -0.20
N THR A 125 -4.20 -11.60 0.75
CA THR A 125 -4.07 -10.61 1.82
C THR A 125 -2.79 -9.80 1.69
N PHE A 126 -2.90 -8.52 2.01
CA PHE A 126 -1.82 -7.57 2.14
C PHE A 126 -1.78 -7.12 3.60
N THR A 127 -0.62 -7.26 4.25
CA THR A 127 -0.41 -6.83 5.64
C THR A 127 0.24 -5.45 5.66
N ILE A 128 -0.40 -4.49 6.32
CA ILE A 128 0.16 -3.16 6.50
C ILE A 128 1.31 -3.26 7.50
N LYS A 129 2.52 -2.91 7.05
CA LYS A 129 3.70 -2.81 7.91
C LYS A 129 4.07 -1.34 8.05
N MET A 130 3.99 -0.80 9.26
CA MET A 130 4.34 0.58 9.54
C MET A 130 5.70 0.68 10.23
N THR A 131 6.41 1.77 9.96
CA THR A 131 7.58 2.16 10.74
C THR A 131 7.40 3.59 11.21
N VAL A 132 7.75 3.85 12.48
CA VAL A 132 7.90 5.22 12.95
C VAL A 132 9.38 5.55 12.81
N PRO A 133 9.77 6.58 12.03
CA PRO A 133 11.16 6.99 11.98
C PRO A 133 11.64 7.30 13.39
N ALA A 134 12.83 6.80 13.75
CA ALA A 134 13.41 7.05 15.06
C ALA A 134 13.52 8.57 15.29
N GLN A 135 13.06 9.04 16.45
CA GLN A 135 13.16 10.44 16.81
C GLN A 135 14.64 10.86 16.84
N VAL A 136 14.96 11.89 16.06
CA VAL A 136 16.27 12.52 16.06
C VAL A 136 16.35 13.44 17.28
N VAL A 137 17.17 13.09 18.26
CA VAL A 137 17.23 13.82 19.54
C VAL A 137 18.32 14.90 19.53
N ASN A 138 19.37 14.70 18.74
CA ASN A 138 20.56 15.55 18.79
C ASN A 138 20.74 16.28 17.45
N ILE A 139 19.99 17.36 17.24
CA ILE A 139 20.12 18.23 16.06
C ILE A 139 21.06 19.36 16.43
N SER A 140 22.15 19.50 15.66
CA SER A 140 23.07 20.62 15.78
C SER A 140 23.22 21.26 14.41
N TRP A 141 23.40 22.57 14.41
CA TRP A 141 23.57 23.33 13.19
C TRP A 141 24.63 24.39 13.40
N TYR A 142 25.35 24.70 12.32
CA TYR A 142 26.36 25.73 12.30
C TYR A 142 26.22 26.54 11.01
N GLN A 143 26.14 27.85 11.15
CA GLN A 143 26.10 28.75 10.02
C GLN A 143 27.50 28.93 9.45
N ILE A 144 27.66 28.62 8.15
CA ILE A 144 28.93 28.74 7.44
C ILE A 144 29.07 30.15 6.83
N SER A 145 27.96 30.74 6.36
CA SER A 145 27.92 32.10 5.78
C SER A 145 26.51 32.70 5.90
N THR A 146 26.28 33.89 5.34
CA THR A 146 24.94 34.53 5.32
C THR A 146 23.87 33.64 4.69
N ASP A 147 24.26 32.79 3.72
CA ASP A 147 23.32 32.03 2.90
C ASP A 147 23.53 30.51 2.99
N SER A 148 24.36 30.04 3.93
CA SER A 148 24.68 28.61 4.04
C SER A 148 24.78 28.13 5.49
N ILE A 149 24.12 27.02 5.78
CA ILE A 149 24.15 26.33 7.07
C ILE A 149 24.54 24.86 6.87
N THR A 150 25.28 24.30 7.83
CA THR A 150 25.48 22.86 7.99
C THR A 150 24.54 22.38 9.08
N ILE A 151 23.80 21.32 8.82
CA ILE A 151 22.96 20.63 9.81
C ILE A 151 23.48 19.21 9.95
N TRP A 152 23.70 18.75 11.17
CA TRP A 152 24.01 17.37 11.47
C TRP A 152 23.16 16.85 12.61
N TRP A 153 22.93 15.54 12.60
CA TRP A 153 22.17 14.89 13.64
C TRP A 153 22.64 13.48 13.93
N ASN A 154 22.34 12.98 15.13
CA ASN A 154 22.55 11.58 15.49
C ASN A 154 21.27 10.95 16.05
N ASN A 155 21.23 9.61 15.99
CA ASN A 155 20.13 8.79 16.52
C ASN A 155 20.51 8.08 17.83
N ASN A 156 21.57 8.53 18.51
CA ASN A 156 21.99 7.91 19.76
C ASN A 156 21.08 8.43 20.87
N LYS A 157 20.08 7.63 21.23
CA LYS A 157 19.46 7.75 22.55
C LYS A 157 20.58 7.58 23.58
N VAL A 158 20.77 8.57 24.43
CA VAL A 158 21.54 8.40 25.67
C VAL A 158 20.71 7.43 26.51
N SER A 159 21.10 6.15 26.50
CA SER A 159 20.54 5.10 27.35
C SER A 159 21.09 5.20 28.76
#